data_AF-A0A0C3DXI6-F1
#
_entry.id   AF-A0A0C3DXI6-F1
#
_cell.length_a   1.000
_cell.length_b   1.000
_cell.length_c   1.000
_cell.angle_alpha   90.00
_cell.angle_beta   90.00
_cell.angle_gamma   90.00
#
_symmetry.space_group_name_H-M   'P 1'
#
loop_
_entity.id
_entity.type
_entity.pdbx_description
1 polymer ?
#
loop_
_entity_poly.entity_id
_entity_poly.type
_entity_poly.pdbx_seq_one_letter_code
_entity_poly.pdbx_strand_id
1 'polypeptide(L)' 'RACLIVYILTSTKIVPHSFQLQASLAILNGRDTIVTAGTGSGQTLCLLLVLHL' A
#
# COMPACT_ATOMS: atom_id res chain seq x y z
N ARG A 1 -7.10 8.50 4.91
CA ARG A 1 -7.36 7.55 6.02
C ARG A 1 -6.42 6.35 5.96
N ALA A 2 -6.17 5.76 4.78
CA ALA A 2 -5.19 4.68 4.58
C ALA A 2 -3.85 4.90 5.30
N CYS A 3 -3.18 6.06 5.14
CA CYS A 3 -1.89 6.30 5.80
C CYS A 3 -1.93 6.16 7.33
N LEU A 4 -3.00 6.64 7.98
CA LEU A 4 -3.17 6.53 9.43
C LEU A 4 -3.39 5.07 9.87
N ILE A 5 -4.19 4.32 9.11
CA ILE A 5 -4.43 2.90 9.37
C ILE A 5 -3.10 2.14 9.32
N VAL A 6 -2.31 2.35 8.27
CA VAL A 6 -1.00 1.71 8.08
C VAL A 6 -0.03 2.10 9.17
N TYR A 7 -0.01 3.39 9.52
CA TYR A 7 0.83 3.89 10.58
C TYR A 7 0.50 3.21 11.91
N ILE A 8 -0.78 3.04 12.25
CA ILE A 8 -1.21 2.33 13.45
C ILE A 8 -0.86 0.84 13.37
N LEU A 9 -1.18 0.16 12.26
CA LEU A 9 -0.92 -1.26 12.05
C LEU A 9 0.57 -1.62 12.09
N THR A 10 1.43 -0.69 11.67
CA THR A 10 2.89 -0.86 11.69
C THR A 10 3.52 -0.37 12.99
N SER A 11 2.73 -0.24 14.06
CA SER A 11 3.17 0.26 15.37
C SER A 11 3.89 1.59 15.27
N THR A 12 3.36 2.50 14.47
CA THR A 12 3.86 3.87 14.22
C THR A 12 5.22 3.95 13.54
N LYS A 13 5.63 2.90 12.81
CA LYS A 13 6.96 2.83 12.17
C LYS A 13 6.97 3.16 10.69
N ILE A 14 5.86 2.93 9.98
CA ILE A 14 5.84 3.01 8.51
C ILE A 14 4.76 3.97 8.05
N VAL A 15 5.14 4.89 7.17
CA VAL A 15 4.24 5.68 6.36
C VAL A 15 4.33 5.17 4.92
N PRO A 16 3.22 4.77 4.29
CA PRO A 16 3.26 4.22 2.94
C PRO A 16 3.66 5.29 1.91
N HIS A 17 4.42 4.86 0.90
CA HIS A 17 4.80 5.70 -0.23
C HIS A 17 3.58 5.98 -1.12
N SER A 18 3.63 7.06 -1.90
CA SER A 18 2.53 7.48 -2.78
C SER A 18 2.11 6.38 -3.76
N PHE A 19 3.06 5.68 -4.38
CA PHE A 19 2.77 4.62 -5.34
C PHE A 19 2.03 3.43 -4.68
N GLN A 20 2.35 3.12 -3.42
CA GLN A 20 1.70 2.03 -2.68
C GLN A 20 0.22 2.38 -2.46
N LEU A 21 -0.06 3.61 -2.04
CA LEU A 21 -1.44 4.10 -1.87
C LEU A 21 -2.22 4.12 -3.19
N GLN A 22 -1.61 4.64 -4.25
CA GLN A 22 -2.26 4.72 -5.56
C GLN A 22 -2.60 3.34 -6.11
N ALA A 23 -1.66 2.40 -6.03
CA ALA A 23 -1.89 1.05 -6.49
C ALA A 23 -2.92 0.31 -5.62
N SER A 24 -2.86 0.44 -4.29
CA SER A 24 -3.87 -0.17 -3.41
C SER A 24 -5.27 0.38 -3.66
N LEU A 25 -5.41 1.68 -3.90
CA LEU A 25 -6.70 2.27 -4.26
C LEU A 25 -7.20 1.76 -5.62
N ALA A 26 -6.33 1.61 -6.62
CA ALA A 26 -6.73 1.06 -7.90
C ALA A 26 -7.24 -0.39 -7.77
N ILE A 27 -6.52 -1.22 -7.01
CA ILE A 27 -6.90 -2.61 -6.74
C ILE A 27 -8.24 -2.69 -5.97
N LEU A 28 -8.42 -1.88 -4.91
CA LEU A 28 -9.67 -1.84 -4.14
C LEU A 28 -10.88 -1.39 -4.97
N ASN A 29 -10.65 -0.63 -6.05
CA ASN A 29 -11.69 -0.26 -7.00
C ASN A 29 -11.88 -1.33 -8.11
N GLY A 30 -11.38 -2.54 -7.92
CA GLY A 30 -11.53 -3.66 -8.86
C GLY A 30 -10.71 -3.51 -10.14
N ARG A 31 -9.64 -2.71 -10.13
CA ARG A 31 -8.79 -2.51 -11.31
C ARG A 31 -7.52 -3.35 -11.23
N ASP A 32 -7.23 -4.06 -12.31
CA ASP A 32 -5.92 -4.68 -12.49
C ASP A 32 -4.83 -3.61 -12.48
N THR A 33 -3.80 -3.82 -11.68
CA THR A 33 -2.78 -2.81 -11.39
C THR A 33 -1.39 -3.42 -11.53
N ILE A 34 -0.55 -2.81 -12.37
CA ILE A 34 0.87 -3.17 -12.53
C ILE A 34 1.70 -2.18 -11.72
N VAL A 35 2.43 -2.68 -10.72
CA VAL A 35 3.38 -1.88 -9.94
C VAL A 35 4.78 -2.18 -10.43
N THR A 36 5.44 -1.19 -11.03
CA THR A 36 6.83 -1.32 -11.49
C THR A 36 7.76 -0.68 -10.48
N ALA A 37 8.43 -1.50 -9.67
CA ALA A 37 9.41 -1.04 -8.70
C ALA A 37 10.52 -2.10 -8.50
N GLY A 38 11.68 -1.69 -7.99
CA GLY A 38 12.74 -2.62 -7.61
C GLY A 38 12.42 -3.43 -6.35
N THR A 39 13.12 -4.53 -6.11
CA THR A 39 13.03 -5.26 -4.83
C THR A 39 13.44 -4.34 -3.66
N GLY A 40 12.85 -4.56 -2.48
CA GLY A 40 13.08 -3.69 -1.31
C GLY A 40 12.33 -2.35 -1.34
N SER A 41 11.67 -1.97 -2.44
CA SER A 41 10.87 -0.73 -2.53
C SER A 41 9.58 -0.73 -1.71
N GLY A 42 9.22 -1.86 -1.10
CA GLY A 42 7.98 -2.00 -0.33
C GLY A 42 6.75 -2.31 -1.19
N GLN A 43 6.90 -2.79 -2.41
CA GLN A 43 5.78 -3.25 -3.24
C GLN A 43 4.93 -4.36 -2.58
N THR A 44 5.49 -5.19 -1.70
CA THR A 44 4.73 -6.13 -0.85
C THR A 44 3.78 -5.42 0.11
N LEU A 45 4.17 -4.25 0.64
CA LEU A 45 3.30 -3.46 1.50
C LEU A 45 2.02 -3.07 0.75
N CYS A 46 2.10 -2.76 -0.55
CA CYS A 46 0.94 -2.43 -1.37
C CYS A 46 -0.13 -3.54 -1.40
N LEU A 47 0.28 -4.82 -1.41
CA LEU A 47 -0.65 -5.96 -1.32
C LEU A 47 -1.24 -6.11 0.09
N LEU A 48 -0.42 -5.91 1.12
CA LEU A 48 -0.89 -5.92 2.52
C LEU A 48 -1.91 -4.80 2.79
N LEU A 49 -1.73 -3.63 2.17
CA LEU A 49 -2.69 -2.53 2.26
C LEU A 49 -4.06 -2.94 1.72
N VAL A 50 -4.11 -3.62 0.57
CA VAL A 50 -5.37 -4.09 -0.04
C VAL A 50 -6.10 -5.08 0.85
N LEU A 51 -5.39 -5.90 1.62
CA LEU A 51 -5.98 -6.87 2.54
C LEU A 51 -6.55 -6.23 3.82
N HIS A 52 -6.17 -5.00 4.14
CA HIS A 52 -6.50 -4.34 5.42
C HIS A 52 -7.29 -3.04 5.26
N LEU A 53 -7.51 -2.56 4.04
CA LEU A 53 -8.35 -1.41 3.68
C LEU A 53 -9.61 -1.86 2.96
#